data_AF-A0A920V5L1-F1
#
_entry.id   AF-A0A920V5L1-F1
#
_cell.length_a   1.000
_cell.length_b   1.000
_cell.length_c   1.000
_cell.angle_alpha   90.00
_cell.angle_beta   90.00
_cell.angle_gamma   90.00
#
_symmetry.space_group_name_H-M   'P 1'
#
loop_
_entity.id
_entity.type
_entity.pdbx_description
1 polymer ?
#
loop_
_entity_poly.entity_id
_entity_poly.type
_entity_poly.pdbx_seq_one_letter_code
_entity_poly.pdbx_strand_id
1 'polypeptide(L)'
;MKTNHSELVTQWPLSKSKNLFARWQKDHESNKSNDILFGFEYSNCCLKWGLMNRKWIEEDYFSWKNNYTSSFQALSQGLDPSVERSRTYVFFELKNIGRLGKEISKALSSTKLQ
;
A
#
# COMPACT_ATOMS: atom_id res chain seq x y z
N MET A 1 8.84 23.73 2.78
CA MET A 1 8.07 22.83 3.68
C MET A 1 8.91 21.60 3.92
N LYS A 2 9.17 21.23 5.18
CA LYS A 2 10.09 20.14 5.56
C LYS A 2 9.26 19.06 6.26
N THR A 3 8.64 18.19 5.46
CA THR A 3 7.82 17.08 5.93
C THR A 3 8.65 16.14 6.80
N ASN A 4 8.41 16.17 8.11
CA ASN A 4 9.09 15.31 9.07
C ASN A 4 8.37 13.96 9.15
N HIS A 5 8.84 12.98 8.40
CA HIS A 5 8.34 11.61 8.44
C HIS A 5 9.43 10.66 8.94
N SER A 6 9.02 9.64 9.68
CA SER A 6 9.89 8.53 10.07
C SER A 6 9.43 7.27 9.36
N GLU A 7 10.36 6.55 8.77
CA GLU A 7 10.11 5.29 8.09
C GLU A 7 11.03 4.21 8.63
N LEU A 8 10.43 3.10 9.04
CA LEU A 8 11.11 1.87 9.44
C LEU A 8 10.76 0.79 8.41
N VAL A 9 11.76 0.25 7.73
CA VAL A 9 11.60 -0.89 6.84
C VAL A 9 12.44 -2.03 7.38
N THR A 10 11.87 -3.24 7.42
CA THR A 10 12.60 -4.42 7.84
C THR A 10 12.26 -5.60 6.95
N GLN A 11 13.28 -6.37 6.59
CA GLN A 11 13.17 -7.58 5.80
C GLN A 11 13.97 -8.68 6.48
N TRP A 12 13.32 -9.82 6.71
CA TRP A 12 13.90 -10.96 7.41
C TRP A 12 13.82 -12.20 6.51
N PRO A 13 14.98 -12.66 5.98
CA PRO A 13 15.04 -13.88 5.21
C PRO A 13 14.94 -15.09 6.15
N LEU A 14 13.74 -15.68 6.24
CA LEU A 14 13.51 -16.89 7.04
C LEU A 14 14.15 -18.14 6.42
N SER A 15 14.22 -18.18 5.08
CA SER A 15 14.84 -19.26 4.32
C SER A 15 15.24 -18.78 2.93
N LYS A 16 15.93 -19.62 2.15
CA LYS A 16 16.31 -19.33 0.75
C LYS A 16 15.10 -19.00 -0.15
N SER A 17 13.92 -19.51 0.22
CA SER A 17 12.66 -19.34 -0.54
C SER A 17 11.61 -18.52 0.20
N LYS A 18 11.84 -18.09 1.43
CA LYS A 18 10.84 -17.40 2.27
C LYS A 18 11.43 -16.13 2.86
N ASN A 19 10.72 -15.02 2.73
CA ASN A 19 11.12 -13.75 3.29
C ASN A 19 9.91 -13.08 3.95
N LEU A 20 10.15 -12.46 5.10
CA LEU A 20 9.16 -11.65 5.82
C LEU A 20 9.55 -10.20 5.63
N PHE A 21 8.59 -9.33 5.37
CA PHE A 21 8.84 -7.89 5.26
C PHE A 21 7.82 -7.13 6.09
N ALA A 22 8.28 -6.02 6.66
CA ALA A 22 7.48 -5.07 7.38
C ALA A 22 7.94 -3.65 7.03
N ARG A 23 6.98 -2.73 6.99
CA ARG A 23 7.20 -1.31 6.80
C ARG A 23 6.27 -0.58 7.76
N TRP A 24 6.82 0.36 8.49
CA TRP A 24 6.07 1.26 9.33
C TRP A 24 6.50 2.69 9.01
N GLN A 25 5.56 3.48 8.51
CA GLN A 25 5.76 4.89 8.21
C GLN A 25 4.85 5.72 9.11
N LYS A 26 5.43 6.72 9.77
CA LYS A 26 4.73 7.68 10.61
C LYS A 26 5.07 9.09 10.14
N ASP A 27 4.04 9.85 9.80
CA ASP A 27 4.16 11.30 9.60
C ASP A 27 4.10 12.01 10.96
N HIS A 28 5.05 12.90 11.25
CA HIS A 28 5.03 13.70 12.48
C HIS A 28 4.37 15.07 12.29
N GLU A 29 4.11 15.51 11.05
CA GLU A 29 3.37 16.76 10.79
C GLU A 29 1.87 16.58 11.02
N SER A 30 1.33 15.44 10.60
CA SER A 30 -0.01 15.01 10.92
C SER A 30 0.09 13.79 11.82
N ASN A 31 -0.07 13.98 13.15
CA ASN A 31 -0.02 12.92 14.18
C ASN A 31 -1.04 11.77 13.93
N LYS A 32 -1.81 11.84 12.83
CA LYS A 32 -2.81 10.89 12.37
C LYS A 32 -2.36 10.03 11.19
N SER A 33 -1.30 10.35 10.43
CA SER A 33 -0.90 9.53 9.28
C SER A 33 0.06 8.41 9.70
N ASN A 34 -0.49 7.21 9.83
CA ASN A 34 0.24 5.99 10.19
C ASN A 34 -0.01 4.91 9.12
N ASP A 35 1.04 4.48 8.42
CA ASP A 35 0.99 3.40 7.43
C ASP A 35 1.84 2.23 7.91
N ILE A 36 1.18 1.11 8.19
CA ILE A 36 1.79 -0.14 8.62
C ILE A 36 1.52 -1.18 7.56
N LEU A 37 2.58 -1.79 7.05
CA LEU A 37 2.53 -2.86 6.08
C LEU A 37 3.36 -4.02 6.58
N PHE A 38 2.83 -5.22 6.49
CA PHE A 38 3.57 -6.43 6.80
C PHE A 38 3.11 -7.56 5.89
N GLY A 39 4.02 -8.45 5.56
CA GLY A 39 3.71 -9.54 4.66
C GLY A 39 4.82 -10.55 4.61
N PHE A 40 4.49 -11.69 4.01
CA PHE A 40 5.45 -12.71 3.69
C PHE A 40 5.45 -12.94 2.18
N GLU A 41 6.62 -13.27 1.67
CA GLU A 41 6.80 -13.69 0.30
C GLU A 41 7.46 -15.06 0.28
N TYR A 42 6.99 -15.87 -0.66
CA TYR A 42 7.61 -17.12 -1.06
C TYR A 42 8.11 -16.99 -2.49
N SER A 43 9.34 -17.40 -2.73
CA SER A 43 9.96 -17.38 -4.05
C SER A 43 10.62 -18.71 -4.36
N ASN A 44 10.31 -19.25 -5.53
CA ASN A 44 11.05 -20.34 -6.15
C ASN A 44 11.73 -19.85 -7.46
N CYS A 45 12.20 -20.79 -8.29
CA CYS A 45 12.92 -20.50 -9.54
C CYS A 45 12.07 -19.79 -10.63
N CYS A 46 10.74 -19.94 -10.60
CA CYS A 46 9.85 -19.51 -11.68
C CYS A 46 8.59 -18.76 -11.20
N LEU A 47 8.34 -18.72 -9.90
CA LEU A 47 7.16 -18.11 -9.29
C LEU A 47 7.56 -17.48 -7.96
N LYS A 48 7.17 -16.24 -7.79
CA LYS A 48 7.11 -15.55 -6.52
C LYS A 48 5.66 -15.29 -6.19
N TRP A 49 5.24 -15.56 -4.98
CA TRP A 49 3.92 -15.19 -4.50
C TRP A 49 4.03 -14.71 -3.07
N GLY A 50 3.04 -13.97 -2.60
CA GLY A 50 3.04 -13.49 -1.24
C GLY A 50 1.69 -12.94 -0.83
N LEU A 51 1.61 -12.70 0.46
CA LEU A 51 0.47 -12.10 1.10
C LEU A 51 0.98 -10.94 1.93
N MET A 52 0.36 -9.78 1.77
CA MET A 52 0.64 -8.61 2.59
C MET A 52 -0.67 -8.07 3.16
N ASN A 53 -0.61 -7.57 4.38
CA ASN A 53 -1.64 -6.72 4.94
C ASN A 53 -1.07 -5.31 5.06
N ARG A 54 -1.85 -4.32 4.64
CA ARG A 54 -1.54 -2.91 4.79
C ARG A 54 -2.66 -2.27 5.57
N LYS A 55 -2.27 -1.45 6.55
CA LYS A 55 -3.13 -0.68 7.41
C LYS A 55 -2.70 0.78 7.31
N TRP A 56 -3.58 1.64 6.81
CA TRP A 56 -3.29 3.07 6.62
C TRP A 56 -4.46 3.92 7.07
N ILE A 57 -4.20 5.17 7.37
CA ILE A 57 -5.23 6.17 7.66
C ILE A 57 -5.41 7.01 6.40
N GLU A 58 -6.65 7.14 5.92
CA GLU A 58 -7.03 7.97 4.78
C GLU A 58 -8.09 8.97 5.21
N GLU A 59 -8.17 10.10 4.53
CA GLU A 59 -9.16 11.14 4.83
C GLU A 59 -10.41 10.92 3.95
N ASP A 60 -11.49 10.45 4.55
CA ASP A 60 -12.80 10.30 3.92
C ASP A 60 -13.61 11.59 4.04
N TYR A 61 -13.33 12.50 3.11
CA TYR A 61 -14.02 13.78 2.97
C TYR A 61 -15.46 13.69 2.45
N PHE A 62 -16.06 12.51 2.27
CA PHE A 62 -17.45 12.36 1.82
C PHE A 62 -18.37 11.73 2.87
N SER A 63 -17.79 11.17 3.94
CA SER A 63 -18.50 10.58 5.08
C SER A 63 -19.54 11.52 5.73
N TRP A 64 -19.37 12.84 5.64
CA TRP A 64 -20.31 13.83 6.19
C TRP A 64 -21.65 13.90 5.47
N LYS A 65 -21.72 13.51 4.18
CA LYS A 65 -22.88 13.78 3.31
C LYS A 65 -24.20 13.17 3.82
N ASN A 66 -24.13 12.12 4.62
CA ASN A 66 -25.31 11.43 5.15
C ASN A 66 -25.87 12.08 6.43
N ASN A 67 -25.06 12.86 7.15
CA ASN A 67 -25.41 13.42 8.47
C ASN A 67 -25.42 14.96 8.49
N TYR A 68 -24.80 15.61 7.51
CA TYR A 68 -24.63 17.06 7.44
C TYR A 68 -24.99 17.60 6.07
N THR A 69 -25.49 18.83 6.03
CA THR A 69 -25.89 19.53 4.79
C THR A 69 -24.70 20.12 4.03
N SER A 70 -23.59 20.38 4.71
CA SER A 70 -22.34 20.88 4.11
C SER A 70 -21.09 20.36 4.82
N SER A 71 -19.97 20.28 4.10
CA SER A 71 -18.67 19.90 4.65
C SER A 71 -18.17 20.85 5.74
N PHE A 72 -18.40 22.16 5.57
CA PHE A 72 -18.01 23.17 6.56
C PHE A 72 -18.75 22.98 7.89
N GLN A 73 -20.06 22.68 7.85
CA GLN A 73 -20.83 22.39 9.05
C GLN A 73 -20.35 21.11 9.74
N ALA A 74 -19.99 20.08 8.97
CA ALA A 74 -19.47 18.84 9.53
C ALA A 74 -18.13 19.06 10.26
N LEU A 75 -17.21 19.81 9.65
CA LEU A 75 -15.91 20.14 10.24
C LEU A 75 -16.05 21.04 11.47
N SER A 76 -16.95 22.03 11.45
CA SER A 76 -17.18 22.92 12.60
C SER A 76 -17.82 22.23 13.79
N GLN A 77 -18.55 21.13 13.56
CA GLN A 77 -19.09 20.25 14.60
C GLN A 77 -18.08 19.18 15.08
N GLY A 78 -16.83 19.25 14.61
CA GLY A 78 -15.74 18.39 15.07
C GLY A 78 -15.66 17.03 14.36
N LEU A 79 -16.24 16.88 13.17
CA LEU A 79 -16.06 15.67 12.38
C LEU A 79 -14.59 15.50 11.97
N ASP A 80 -13.99 14.38 12.37
CA ASP A 80 -12.67 13.96 11.90
C ASP A 80 -12.84 13.08 10.65
N PRO A 81 -12.41 13.51 9.46
CA PRO A 81 -12.50 12.70 8.24
C PRO A 81 -11.51 11.55 8.22
N SER A 82 -10.62 11.42 9.22
CA SER A 82 -9.59 10.37 9.26
C SER A 82 -10.21 8.99 9.50
N VAL A 83 -10.17 8.13 8.48
CA VAL A 83 -10.67 6.75 8.53
C VAL A 83 -9.50 5.78 8.43
N GLU A 84 -9.45 4.84 9.36
CA GLU A 84 -8.48 3.74 9.31
C GLU A 84 -8.97 2.65 8.35
N ARG A 85 -8.13 2.27 7.38
CA ARG A 85 -8.38 1.17 6.45
C ARG A 85 -7.37 0.06 6.67
N SER A 86 -7.84 -1.18 6.55
CA SER A 86 -6.99 -2.36 6.44
C SER A 86 -7.35 -3.14 5.19
N ARG A 87 -6.35 -3.53 4.40
CA ARG A 87 -6.53 -4.38 3.23
C ARG A 87 -5.46 -5.46 3.18
N THR A 88 -5.91 -6.67 2.90
CA THR A 88 -5.04 -7.81 2.59
C THR A 88 -4.91 -7.93 1.08
N TYR A 89 -3.68 -8.03 0.60
CA TYR A 89 -3.34 -8.24 -0.80
C TYR A 89 -2.67 -9.60 -0.94
N VAL A 90 -3.07 -10.33 -1.97
CA VAL A 90 -2.37 -11.51 -2.47
C VAL A 90 -1.74 -11.12 -3.79
N PHE A 91 -0.44 -11.36 -3.93
CA PHE A 91 0.30 -11.04 -5.13
C PHE A 91 1.07 -12.26 -5.60
N PHE A 92 1.26 -12.38 -6.92
CA PHE A 92 2.12 -13.36 -7.52
C PHE A 92 2.78 -12.78 -8.77
N GLU A 93 3.96 -13.30 -9.06
CA GLU A 93 4.85 -12.85 -10.12
C GLU A 93 5.53 -14.10 -10.69
N LEU A 94 5.35 -14.32 -11.99
CA LEU A 94 6.05 -15.39 -12.70
C LEU A 94 7.45 -14.91 -13.07
N LYS A 95 8.46 -15.59 -12.52
CA LYS A 95 9.88 -15.30 -12.74
C LYS A 95 10.39 -16.03 -13.97
N ASN A 96 11.30 -15.40 -14.71
CA ASN A 96 12.02 -16.02 -15.82
C ASN A 96 11.10 -16.66 -16.89
N ILE A 97 10.04 -15.98 -17.31
CA ILE A 97 9.15 -16.42 -18.41
C ILE A 97 9.82 -16.26 -19.79
N GLY A 98 11.12 -16.57 -19.90
CA GLY A 98 11.90 -16.64 -21.15
C GLY A 98 11.45 -15.71 -22.29
N ARG A 99 11.19 -16.30 -23.47
CA ARG A 99 10.83 -15.61 -24.72
C ARG A 99 9.41 -14.99 -24.69
N LEU A 100 8.50 -15.50 -23.87
CA LEU A 100 7.15 -14.96 -23.72
C LEU A 100 7.12 -13.66 -22.91
N GLY A 101 8.02 -13.50 -21.94
CA GLY A 101 8.16 -12.27 -21.15
C GLY A 101 8.59 -11.05 -21.98
N LYS A 102 9.39 -11.25 -23.05
CA LYS A 102 9.76 -10.18 -24.00
C LYS A 102 8.59 -9.71 -24.86
N GLU A 103 7.71 -10.62 -25.28
CA GLU A 103 6.54 -10.27 -26.10
C GLU A 103 5.48 -9.55 -25.26
N ILE A 104 5.22 -10.01 -24.04
CA ILE A 104 4.23 -9.39 -23.14
C ILE A 104 4.72 -8.00 -22.67
N SER A 105 6.02 -7.83 -22.36
CA SER A 105 6.57 -6.52 -22.00
C SER A 105 6.55 -5.53 -23.17
N LYS A 106 6.81 -6.02 -24.40
CA LYS A 106 6.68 -5.22 -25.62
C LYS A 106 5.24 -4.79 -25.88
N ALA A 107 4.27 -5.69 -25.71
CA ALA A 107 2.85 -5.39 -25.85
C ALA A 107 2.34 -4.40 -24.79
N LEU A 108 2.76 -4.54 -23.53
CA LEU A 108 2.39 -3.61 -22.46
C LEU A 108 3.06 -2.23 -22.62
N SER A 109 4.30 -2.19 -23.11
CA SER A 109 5.01 -0.93 -23.40
C SER A 109 4.49 -0.21 -24.63
N SER A 110 4.00 -0.93 -25.66
CA SER A 110 3.38 -0.31 -26.84
C SER A 110 1.97 0.20 -26.57
N THR A 111 1.35 -0.27 -25.49
CA THR A 111 0.02 0.16 -25.05
C THR A 111 0.08 1.31 -24.04
N LYS A 112 1.28 1.81 -23.69
CA LYS A 112 1.40 3.18 -23.16
C LYS A 112 1.08 4.16 -24.29
N LEU A 113 -0.21 4.50 -24.33
CA LEU A 113 -0.83 5.59 -25.07
C LEU A 113 0.10 6.81 -25.15
N GLN A 114 0.42 7.20 -26.39
CA GLN A 114 0.74 8.59 -26.74
C GLN A 114 -0.48 9.47 -26.48
#